data_AF-A0A1B1LQE7-F1
#
_entry.id   AF-A0A1B1LQE7-F1
#
_cell.length_a   1.000
_cell.length_b   1.000
_cell.length_c   1.000
_cell.angle_alpha   90.00
_cell.angle_beta   90.00
_cell.angle_gamma   90.00
#
_symmetry.space_group_name_H-M   'P 1'
#
loop_
_entity.id
_entity.type
_entity.pdbx_description
1 polymer ?
#
loop_
_entity_poly.entity_id
_entity_poly.type
_entity_poly.pdbx_seq_one_letter_code
_entity_poly.pdbx_strand_id
1 'polypeptide(L)'
;MRMKIISNSSSHSAHYIYTSFIIILSLLVAYFLAKELSKTDEPATKQELIDIIEATPCALEPISRAIEQNPISIVRANSIAIQCQRNILRSEVINEQREALNEQKQALKYVEKDEWQ
;
A
#
# COMPACT_ATOMS: atom_id res chain seq x y z
N MET A 1 -73.91 -22.43 -7.18
CA MET A 1 -72.97 -21.71 -8.07
C MET A 1 -71.73 -21.36 -7.25
N ARG A 2 -70.60 -22.06 -7.44
CA ARG A 2 -69.36 -21.79 -6.69
C ARG A 2 -68.45 -20.91 -7.55
N MET A 3 -68.27 -19.65 -7.17
CA MET A 3 -67.29 -18.75 -7.77
C MET A 3 -65.96 -18.92 -7.01
N LYS A 4 -64.96 -19.56 -7.62
CA LYS A 4 -63.57 -19.52 -7.15
C LYS A 4 -62.95 -18.25 -7.71
N ILE A 5 -62.72 -17.26 -6.85
CA ILE A 5 -61.90 -16.09 -7.21
C ILE A 5 -60.44 -16.51 -7.03
N ILE A 6 -59.73 -16.58 -8.14
CA ILE A 6 -58.29 -16.88 -8.23
C ILE A 6 -57.54 -15.66 -7.70
N SER A 7 -57.13 -15.72 -6.44
CA SER A 7 -56.17 -14.79 -5.83
C SER A 7 -54.78 -15.42 -5.89
N ASN A 8 -54.02 -15.22 -6.97
CA ASN A 8 -52.59 -15.56 -6.95
C ASN A 8 -51.72 -14.78 -7.96
N SER A 9 -52.02 -13.51 -8.24
CA SER A 9 -51.23 -12.70 -9.19
C SER A 9 -50.39 -11.59 -8.52
N SER A 10 -50.49 -11.43 -7.20
CA SER A 10 -49.85 -10.31 -6.47
C SER A 10 -48.43 -10.62 -5.96
N SER A 11 -48.12 -11.88 -5.65
CA SER A 11 -46.82 -12.24 -5.06
C SER A 11 -45.67 -12.28 -6.06
N HIS A 12 -45.91 -12.71 -7.30
CA HIS A 12 -44.85 -12.84 -8.30
C HIS A 12 -44.25 -11.48 -8.69
N SER A 13 -45.07 -10.46 -8.92
CA SER A 13 -44.62 -9.12 -9.28
C SER A 13 -43.80 -8.45 -8.16
N ALA A 14 -44.16 -8.66 -6.90
CA ALA A 14 -43.40 -8.15 -5.75
C ALA A 14 -41.99 -8.78 -5.66
N HIS A 15 -41.88 -10.08 -5.93
CA HIS A 15 -40.58 -10.77 -5.96
C HIS A 15 -39.66 -10.24 -7.08
N TYR A 16 -40.19 -9.97 -8.28
CA TYR A 16 -39.42 -9.40 -9.38
C TYR A 16 -38.89 -7.99 -9.08
N ILE A 17 -39.69 -7.16 -8.43
CA ILE A 17 -39.28 -5.82 -8.03
C ILE A 17 -38.17 -5.90 -6.97
N TYR A 18 -38.30 -6.80 -6.00
CA TYR A 18 -37.33 -7.00 -4.94
C TYR A 18 -35.98 -7.54 -5.47
N THR A 19 -35.99 -8.55 -6.34
CA THR A 19 -34.76 -9.09 -6.93
C THR A 19 -34.07 -8.06 -7.83
N SER A 20 -34.83 -7.29 -8.60
CA SER A 20 -34.28 -6.21 -9.43
C SER A 20 -33.62 -5.13 -8.58
N PHE A 21 -34.24 -4.75 -7.45
CA PHE A 21 -33.66 -3.78 -6.52
C PHE A 21 -32.33 -4.26 -5.90
N ILE A 22 -32.24 -5.54 -5.51
CA ILE A 22 -30.99 -6.12 -5.00
C ILE A 22 -29.89 -6.14 -6.07
N ILE A 23 -30.23 -6.46 -7.32
CA ILE A 23 -29.26 -6.43 -8.43
C ILE A 23 -28.74 -5.01 -8.65
N ILE A 24 -29.62 -4.02 -8.68
CA ILE A 24 -29.25 -2.60 -8.85
C ILE A 24 -28.35 -2.13 -7.70
N LEU A 25 -28.71 -2.45 -6.45
CA LEU A 25 -27.88 -2.13 -5.29
C LEU A 25 -26.49 -2.78 -5.38
N SER A 26 -26.43 -4.05 -5.80
CA SER A 26 -25.17 -4.77 -5.96
C SER A 26 -24.28 -4.12 -7.02
N LEU A 27 -24.86 -3.70 -8.15
CA LEU A 27 -24.15 -2.96 -9.21
C LEU A 27 -23.67 -1.59 -8.73
N LEU A 28 -24.46 -0.87 -7.93
CA LEU A 28 -24.06 0.41 -7.35
C LEU A 28 -22.87 0.24 -6.41
N VAL A 29 -22.89 -0.75 -5.53
CA VAL A 29 -21.77 -1.05 -4.62
C VAL A 29 -20.52 -1.42 -5.43
N ALA A 30 -20.65 -2.27 -6.44
CA ALA A 30 -19.53 -2.63 -7.32
C ALA A 30 -18.95 -1.41 -8.05
N TYR A 31 -19.80 -0.51 -8.56
CA TYR A 31 -19.37 0.73 -9.21
C TYR A 31 -18.61 1.65 -8.25
N PHE A 32 -19.09 1.82 -7.01
CA PHE A 32 -18.40 2.63 -6.01
C PHE A 32 -17.02 2.05 -5.65
N LEU A 33 -16.92 0.74 -5.47
CA LEU A 33 -15.64 0.07 -5.20
C LEU A 33 -14.66 0.23 -6.37
N ALA A 34 -15.13 0.03 -7.60
CA ALA A 34 -14.30 0.19 -8.80
C ALA A 34 -13.81 1.64 -8.97
N LYS A 35 -14.64 2.63 -8.65
CA LYS A 35 -14.30 4.05 -8.75
C LYS A 35 -13.22 4.46 -7.74
N GLU A 36 -13.29 3.95 -6.51
CA GLU A 36 -12.26 4.21 -5.50
C GLU A 36 -10.93 3.54 -5.85
N LEU A 37 -10.96 2.30 -6.37
CA LEU A 37 -9.76 1.64 -6.91
C LEU A 37 -9.14 2.41 -8.08
N SER A 38 -9.96 3.00 -8.96
CA SER A 38 -9.47 3.76 -10.11
C SER A 38 -8.74 5.05 -9.72
N LYS A 39 -9.06 5.68 -8.58
CA LYS A 39 -8.37 6.89 -8.13
C LYS A 39 -6.95 6.61 -7.62
N THR A 40 -6.71 5.42 -7.07
CA THR A 40 -5.39 5.05 -6.54
C THR A 40 -4.37 4.71 -7.63
N ASP A 41 -4.86 4.47 -8.85
CA ASP A 41 -4.05 4.11 -10.02
C ASP A 41 -3.77 5.29 -10.95
N GLU A 42 -4.23 6.50 -10.62
CA GLU A 42 -3.96 7.67 -11.46
C GLU A 42 -2.44 7.94 -11.50
N PRO A 43 -1.84 8.03 -12.70
CA PRO A 43 -0.41 8.20 -12.83
C PRO A 43 0.00 9.54 -12.25
N ALA A 44 1.07 9.53 -11.45
CA ALA A 44 1.60 10.76 -10.88
C ALA A 44 2.14 11.68 -11.98
N THR A 45 1.95 12.97 -11.76
CA THR A 45 2.48 14.01 -12.64
C THR A 45 3.99 14.09 -12.51
N LYS A 46 4.65 14.63 -13.55
CA LYS A 46 6.10 14.85 -13.52
C LYS A 46 6.53 15.74 -12.34
N GLN A 47 5.70 16.74 -12.00
CA GLN A 47 6.00 17.64 -10.88
C GLN A 47 5.95 16.91 -9.55
N GLU A 48 4.90 16.12 -9.30
CA GLU A 48 4.80 15.33 -8.06
C GLU A 48 5.95 14.34 -7.90
N LEU A 49 6.42 13.74 -8.99
CA LEU A 49 7.60 12.88 -8.97
C LEU A 49 8.87 13.65 -8.60
N ILE A 50 9.06 14.84 -9.18
CA ILE A 50 10.21 15.71 -8.87
C ILE A 50 10.17 16.10 -7.40
N ASP A 51 9.01 16.51 -6.88
CA ASP A 51 8.86 16.92 -5.49
C ASP A 51 9.19 15.76 -4.53
N ILE A 52 8.77 14.52 -4.86
CA ILE A 52 9.09 13.31 -4.08
C ILE A 52 10.60 13.00 -4.12
N ILE A 53 11.22 13.11 -5.28
CA ILE A 53 12.66 12.86 -5.47
C ILE A 53 13.49 13.94 -4.76
N GLU A 54 13.08 15.20 -4.81
CA GLU A 54 13.75 16.30 -4.13
C GLU A 54 13.67 16.13 -2.61
N ALA A 55 12.52 15.72 -2.09
CA ALA A 55 12.34 15.40 -0.67
C ALA A 55 13.13 14.14 -0.25
N THR A 56 13.28 13.16 -1.15
CA THR A 56 13.94 11.88 -0.86
C THR A 56 14.89 11.49 -2.01
N PRO A 57 16.12 12.04 -2.06
CA PRO A 57 17.04 11.84 -3.20
C PRO A 57 17.42 10.38 -3.44
N CYS A 58 17.44 9.58 -2.38
CA CYS A 58 17.75 8.16 -2.46
C CYS A 58 16.69 7.35 -3.23
N ALA A 59 15.48 7.91 -3.41
CA ALA A 59 14.39 7.29 -4.14
C ALA A 59 14.50 7.49 -5.66
N LEU A 60 15.43 8.31 -6.15
CA LEU A 60 15.61 8.61 -7.58
C LEU A 60 15.72 7.35 -8.45
N GLU A 61 16.66 6.47 -8.12
CA GLU A 61 16.95 5.26 -8.88
C GLU A 61 15.79 4.23 -8.86
N PRO A 62 15.17 3.90 -7.71
CA PRO A 62 14.02 3.00 -7.71
C PRO A 62 12.78 3.62 -8.36
N ILE A 63 12.59 4.94 -8.27
CA ILE A 63 11.52 5.64 -8.99
C ILE A 63 11.77 5.59 -10.50
N SER A 64 12.99 5.88 -10.98
CA SER A 64 13.30 5.86 -12.42
C SER A 64 13.08 4.47 -13.02
N ARG A 65 13.54 3.41 -12.34
CA ARG A 65 13.32 2.02 -12.76
C ARG A 65 11.84 1.64 -12.78
N ALA A 66 11.04 2.17 -11.85
CA ALA A 66 9.61 1.90 -11.81
C ALA A 66 8.88 2.58 -12.98
N ILE A 67 9.27 3.80 -13.35
CA ILE A 67 8.72 4.56 -14.49
C ILE A 67 9.05 3.90 -15.82
N GLU A 68 10.26 3.36 -15.98
CA GLU A 68 10.69 2.68 -17.21
C GLU A 68 9.80 1.47 -17.57
N GLN A 69 9.21 0.82 -16.56
CA GLN A 69 8.32 -0.32 -16.78
C GLN A 69 6.88 0.12 -17.06
N ASN A 70 6.35 1.09 -16.31
CA ASN A 70 5.00 1.65 -16.47
C ASN A 70 4.87 3.00 -15.74
N PRO A 71 3.90 3.85 -16.10
CA PRO A 71 3.54 5.00 -15.29
C PRO A 71 3.22 4.58 -13.85
N ILE A 72 3.79 5.28 -12.88
CA ILE A 72 3.58 5.00 -11.46
C ILE A 72 2.57 5.98 -10.88
N SER A 73 1.69 5.52 -9.99
CA SER A 73 0.82 6.40 -9.22
C SER A 73 1.60 7.11 -8.11
N ILE A 74 1.05 8.22 -7.61
CA ILE A 74 1.68 9.01 -6.55
C ILE A 74 1.84 8.21 -5.26
N VAL A 75 0.87 7.32 -4.98
CA VAL A 75 0.89 6.41 -3.83
C VAL A 75 2.08 5.46 -3.94
N ARG A 76 2.31 4.89 -5.13
CA ARG A 76 3.47 4.02 -5.37
C ARG A 76 4.78 4.79 -5.24
N ALA A 77 4.89 5.99 -5.82
CA ALA A 77 6.09 6.82 -5.71
C ALA A 77 6.44 7.15 -4.25
N ASN A 78 5.45 7.54 -3.44
CA ASN A 78 5.62 7.78 -2.01
C ASN A 78 6.02 6.51 -1.25
N SER A 79 5.45 5.35 -1.60
CA SER A 79 5.83 4.08 -0.98
C SER A 79 7.31 3.75 -1.19
N ILE A 80 7.85 4.04 -2.39
CA ILE A 80 9.25 3.85 -2.74
C ILE A 80 10.14 4.80 -1.94
N ALA A 81 9.75 6.07 -1.85
CA ALA A 81 10.48 7.08 -1.05
C ALA A 81 10.58 6.67 0.43
N ILE A 82 9.46 6.29 1.05
CA ILE A 82 9.43 5.84 2.44
C ILE A 82 10.30 4.59 2.66
N GLN A 83 10.24 3.62 1.75
CA GLN A 83 11.08 2.43 1.84
C GLN A 83 12.56 2.77 1.76
N CYS A 84 12.94 3.69 0.87
CA CYS A 84 14.30 4.14 0.74
C CYS A 84 14.82 4.76 2.05
N GLN A 85 14.05 5.68 2.63
CA GLN A 85 14.40 6.33 3.87
C GLN A 85 14.53 5.35 5.05
N ARG A 86 13.63 4.35 5.14
CA ARG A 86 13.75 3.28 6.14
C ARG A 86 15.02 2.44 5.97
N ASN A 87 15.45 2.17 4.75
CA ASN A 87 16.65 1.38 4.49
C ASN A 87 17.91 2.13 4.93
N ILE A 88 17.97 3.43 4.70
CA ILE A 88 19.07 4.29 5.19
C ILE A 88 19.12 4.26 6.72
N LEU A 89 18.00 4.57 7.38
CA LEU A 89 17.90 4.54 8.85
C LEU A 89 18.30 3.17 9.42
N ARG A 90 17.87 2.07 8.79
CA ARG A 90 18.26 0.72 9.21
C ARG A 90 19.77 0.50 9.04
N SER A 91 20.36 0.97 7.95
CA SER A 91 21.80 0.81 7.69
C SER A 91 22.66 1.61 8.66
N GLU A 92 22.23 2.82 9.02
CA GLU A 92 22.90 3.66 10.03
C GLU A 92 22.88 2.98 11.40
N VAL A 93 21.70 2.50 11.83
CA VAL A 93 21.56 1.79 13.12
C VAL A 93 22.41 0.52 13.18
N ILE A 94 22.48 -0.25 12.07
CA ILE A 94 23.34 -1.44 12.01
C ILE A 94 24.81 -1.05 12.11
N ASN A 95 25.21 0.06 11.48
CA ASN A 95 26.59 0.52 11.53
C ASN A 95 26.99 0.98 12.94
N GLU A 96 26.15 1.75 13.61
CA GLU A 96 26.37 2.17 15.00
C GLU A 96 26.47 0.97 15.96
N GLN A 97 25.59 -0.02 15.83
CA GLN A 97 25.65 -1.23 16.65
C GLN A 97 26.94 -2.04 16.39
N ARG A 98 27.43 -2.04 15.15
CA ARG A 98 28.66 -2.72 14.79
C ARG A 98 29.89 -2.03 15.37
N GLU A 99 29.91 -0.70 15.36
CA GLU A 99 30.96 0.10 15.98
C GLU A 99 30.99 -0.11 17.50
N ALA A 100 29.84 -0.01 18.17
CA ALA A 100 29.73 -0.26 19.61
C ALA A 100 30.17 -1.68 20.01
N LEU A 101 29.81 -2.70 19.21
CA LEU A 101 30.27 -4.06 19.44
C LEU A 101 31.77 -4.22 19.24
N ASN A 102 32.36 -3.50 18.27
CA ASN A 102 33.79 -3.54 18.01
C ASN A 102 34.58 -2.87 19.14
N GLU A 103 34.08 -1.76 19.69
CA GLU A 103 34.63 -1.10 20.88
C GLU A 103 34.59 -2.02 22.11
N GLN A 104 33.45 -2.68 22.38
CA GLN A 104 33.37 -3.66 23.47
C GLN A 104 34.35 -4.83 23.26
N LYS A 105 34.49 -5.33 22.04
CA LYS A 105 35.47 -6.39 21.73
C LYS A 105 36.90 -5.96 21.98
N GLN A 106 37.24 -4.72 21.64
CA GLN A 106 38.57 -4.18 21.93
C GLN A 106 38.78 -4.02 23.43
N ALA A 107 37.81 -3.46 24.16
CA ALA A 107 37.88 -3.33 25.61
C ALA A 107 38.04 -4.69 26.31
N LEU A 108 37.30 -5.72 25.87
CA LEU A 108 37.40 -7.07 26.41
C LEU A 108 38.78 -7.70 26.15
N LYS A 109 39.37 -7.48 24.96
CA LYS A 109 40.73 -7.92 24.63
C LYS A 109 41.81 -7.27 25.50
N TYR A 110 41.60 -6.02 25.95
CA TYR A 110 42.52 -5.35 26.86
C TYR A 110 42.42 -5.92 28.28
N VAL A 111 41.20 -6.12 28.79
CA VAL A 111 40.97 -6.71 30.13
C VAL A 111 41.51 -8.14 30.22
N GLU A 112 41.29 -8.97 29.18
CA GLU A 112 41.82 -10.34 29.12
C GLU A 112 43.35 -10.38 29.07
N LYS A 113 44.01 -9.31 28.62
CA LYS A 113 45.48 -9.23 28.58
C LYS A 113 46.09 -8.89 29.95
N ASP A 114 45.35 -8.20 30.81
CA ASP A 114 45.81 -7.79 32.15
C ASP A 114 45.59 -8.89 33.22
N GLU A 115 44.67 -9.84 33.01
CA GLU A 115 44.43 -10.96 33.95
C GLU A 115 45.41 -12.15 33.81
N TRP A 116 46.22 -12.19 32.75
CA TRP A 116 47.20 -13.27 32.48
C TRP A 116 48.66 -12.82 32.61
N GLN A 117 48.94 -11.71 33.30
CA GLN A 117 50.29 -11.28 33.72
C GLN A 117 50.47 -11.37 35.24
#